data_AF-A0A973IWJ4-F1
#
_entry.id   AF-A0A973IWJ4-F1
#
_cell.length_a   1.000
_cell.length_b   1.000
_cell.length_c   1.000
_cell.angle_alpha   90.00
_cell.angle_beta   90.00
_cell.angle_gamma   90.00
#
_symmetry.space_group_name_H-M   'P 1'
#
loop_
_entity.id
_entity.type
_entity.pdbx_description
1 polymer ?
#
loop_
_entity_poly.entity_id
_entity_poly.type
_entity_poly.pdbx_seq_one_letter_code
_entity_poly.pdbx_strand_id
1 'polypeptide(L)'
;MRLIHFSNAVCAQLKFGNIGAFMLYALCYLSVGILVVIFKSPIRKLVDDEIGKIKIQYAVRGEDFPSFKLTIFRIMLSVVLTIIYPIMIFIIVKEKLNIKSRKEIVKQEIIFDSQPSFLKRRITVEEAEGNNMIYVDGKKIAFGYLQDKWVEICKEMKKGDELYEFRTPDESWDILAGREGVALVRRGKIVAEIITIMS
;
A
#
# COMPACT_ATOMS: atom_id res chain seq x y z
N MET A 1 6.29 -6.97 -40.64
CA MET A 1 5.67 -5.62 -40.63
C MET A 1 4.35 -5.67 -39.86
N ARG A 2 4.40 -5.63 -38.52
CA ARG A 2 3.22 -5.59 -37.62
C ARG A 2 3.67 -4.93 -36.30
N LEU A 3 3.74 -3.61 -36.26
CA LEU A 3 4.22 -2.89 -35.06
C LEU A 3 3.41 -1.62 -34.71
N ILE A 4 2.22 -1.42 -35.28
CA ILE A 4 1.47 -0.15 -35.10
C ILE A 4 0.13 -0.33 -34.36
N HIS A 5 -0.36 -1.55 -34.12
CA HIS A 5 -1.69 -1.73 -33.51
C HIS A 5 -1.73 -1.76 -31.97
N PHE A 6 -0.60 -1.79 -31.26
CA PHE A 6 -0.60 -1.89 -29.79
C PHE A 6 -0.64 -0.55 -29.04
N SER A 7 -0.33 0.57 -29.70
CA SER A 7 -0.25 1.88 -29.03
C SER A 7 -1.61 2.48 -28.67
N ASN A 8 -2.68 2.14 -29.41
CA ASN A 8 -3.99 2.77 -29.21
C ASN A 8 -4.83 2.09 -28.12
N ALA A 9 -4.57 0.82 -27.80
CA ALA A 9 -5.30 0.10 -26.75
C ALA A 9 -4.86 0.53 -25.33
N VAL A 10 -3.56 0.80 -25.15
CA VAL A 10 -3.00 1.25 -23.86
C VAL A 10 -3.43 2.69 -23.53
N CYS A 11 -3.55 3.55 -24.55
CA CYS A 11 -4.01 4.93 -24.37
C CYS A 11 -5.51 5.02 -24.03
N ALA A 12 -6.32 4.05 -24.47
CA ALA A 12 -7.75 4.00 -24.16
C ALA A 12 -8.06 3.49 -22.73
N GLN A 13 -7.27 2.54 -22.21
CA GLN A 13 -7.45 2.05 -20.83
C GLN A 13 -7.03 3.07 -19.75
N LEU A 14 -6.10 3.97 -20.06
CA LEU A 14 -5.69 5.04 -19.14
C LEU A 14 -6.74 6.15 -18.96
N LYS A 15 -7.72 6.27 -19.87
CA LYS A 15 -8.78 7.29 -19.77
C LYS A 15 -10.01 6.84 -18.96
N PHE A 16 -10.29 5.54 -18.86
CA PHE A 16 -11.47 5.04 -18.14
C PHE A 16 -11.22 4.76 -16.64
N GLY A 17 -9.97 4.49 -16.23
CA GLY A 17 -9.65 4.28 -14.81
C GLY A 17 -9.75 5.54 -13.93
N ASN A 18 -9.66 6.73 -14.55
CA ASN A 18 -9.64 7.99 -13.82
C ASN A 18 -11.04 8.47 -13.39
N ILE A 19 -12.09 8.10 -14.13
CA ILE A 19 -13.48 8.52 -13.82
C ILE A 19 -13.98 7.84 -12.55
N GLY A 20 -13.67 6.55 -12.35
CA GLY A 20 -14.04 5.83 -11.13
C GLY A 20 -13.37 6.38 -9.87
N ALA A 21 -12.09 6.76 -9.97
CA ALA A 21 -11.36 7.40 -8.88
C ALA A 21 -11.93 8.80 -8.58
N PHE A 22 -12.29 9.58 -9.60
CA PHE A 22 -12.89 10.90 -9.44
C PHE A 22 -14.30 10.83 -8.81
N MET A 23 -15.09 9.83 -9.21
CA MET A 23 -16.45 9.64 -8.70
C MET A 23 -16.44 9.12 -7.26
N LEU A 24 -15.51 8.23 -6.91
CA LEU A 24 -15.29 7.81 -5.52
C LEU A 24 -14.81 8.98 -4.65
N TYR A 25 -13.90 9.82 -5.17
CA TYR A 25 -13.44 11.03 -4.49
C TYR A 25 -14.59 12.01 -4.25
N ALA A 26 -15.46 12.24 -5.24
CA ALA A 26 -16.63 13.10 -5.11
C ALA A 26 -17.65 12.55 -4.10
N LEU A 27 -17.87 11.22 -4.07
CA LEU A 27 -18.74 10.56 -3.10
C LEU A 27 -18.17 10.61 -1.67
N CYS A 28 -16.86 10.44 -1.50
CA CYS A 28 -16.18 10.66 -0.22
C CYS A 28 -16.26 12.12 0.23
N TYR A 29 -16.16 13.07 -0.71
CA TYR A 29 -16.28 14.49 -0.40
C TYR A 29 -17.70 14.87 0.07
N LEU A 30 -18.74 14.33 -0.60
CA LEU A 30 -20.14 14.52 -0.20
C LEU A 30 -20.48 13.87 1.14
N SER A 31 -20.01 12.64 1.39
CA SER A 31 -20.28 11.93 2.65
C SER A 31 -19.57 12.57 3.84
N VAL A 32 -18.37 13.13 3.63
CA VAL A 32 -17.64 13.85 4.68
C VAL A 32 -18.20 15.25 4.91
N GLY A 33 -18.73 15.93 3.88
CA GLY A 33 -19.49 17.16 4.06
C GLY A 33 -20.68 16.98 5.01
N ILE A 34 -21.37 15.84 4.89
CA ILE A 34 -22.46 15.44 5.79
C ILE A 34 -21.91 15.17 7.20
N LEU A 35 -20.79 14.46 7.35
CA LEU A 35 -20.16 14.21 8.65
C LEU A 35 -19.69 15.50 9.34
N VAL A 36 -19.11 16.46 8.60
CA VAL A 36 -18.69 17.76 9.15
C VAL A 36 -19.89 18.54 9.66
N VAL A 37 -21.04 18.49 8.97
CA VAL A 37 -22.29 19.12 9.43
C VAL A 37 -22.83 18.42 10.69
N ILE A 38 -22.80 17.09 10.73
CA ILE A 38 -23.25 16.29 11.87
C ILE A 38 -22.35 16.51 13.09
N PHE A 39 -21.03 16.46 12.95
CA PHE A 39 -20.06 16.66 14.03
C PHE A 39 -19.93 18.12 14.46
N LYS A 40 -20.24 19.10 13.58
CA LYS A 40 -20.35 20.50 14.00
C LYS A 40 -21.41 20.69 15.08
N SER A 41 -22.48 19.88 15.08
CA SER A 41 -23.62 20.06 15.98
C SER A 41 -23.29 19.84 17.47
N PRO A 42 -22.70 18.70 17.90
CA PRO A 42 -22.33 18.49 19.30
C PRO A 42 -21.12 19.34 19.74
N ILE A 43 -20.12 19.53 18.86
CA ILE A 43 -18.95 20.37 19.17
C ILE A 43 -19.39 21.83 19.36
N ARG A 44 -20.33 22.34 18.54
CA ARG A 44 -20.89 23.68 18.71
C ARG A 44 -21.50 23.85 20.11
N LYS A 45 -22.27 22.86 20.61
CA LYS A 45 -22.86 22.94 21.96
C LYS A 45 -21.80 23.03 23.05
N LEU A 46 -20.77 22.18 23.02
CA LEU A 46 -19.69 22.21 24.02
C LEU A 46 -18.91 23.53 24.00
N VAL A 47 -18.60 24.06 22.81
CA VAL A 47 -17.88 25.33 22.69
C VAL A 47 -18.79 26.50 23.09
N ASP A 48 -20.09 26.45 22.80
CA ASP A 48 -21.02 27.51 23.20
C ASP A 48 -21.24 27.53 24.73
N ASP A 49 -21.20 26.37 25.41
CA ASP A 49 -21.21 26.29 26.88
C ASP A 49 -19.95 26.91 27.51
N GLU A 50 -18.76 26.62 26.98
CA GLU A 50 -17.52 27.26 27.44
C GLU A 50 -17.50 28.76 27.17
N ILE A 51 -17.95 29.19 25.99
CA ILE A 51 -18.08 30.61 25.67
C ILE A 51 -19.07 31.31 26.60
N GLY A 52 -20.16 30.63 26.99
CA GLY A 52 -21.11 31.13 27.99
C GLY A 52 -20.43 31.43 29.33
N LYS A 53 -19.56 30.53 29.81
CA LYS A 53 -18.78 30.73 31.05
C LYS A 53 -17.80 31.90 30.91
N ILE A 54 -17.09 32.01 29.78
CA ILE A 54 -16.16 33.11 29.53
C ILE A 54 -16.92 34.45 29.47
N LYS A 55 -18.08 34.49 28.82
CA LYS A 55 -18.92 35.70 28.75
C LYS A 55 -19.35 36.19 30.13
N ILE A 56 -19.70 35.28 31.05
CA ILE A 56 -20.02 35.61 32.44
C ILE A 56 -18.78 36.20 33.15
N GLN A 57 -17.58 35.64 32.95
CA GLN A 57 -16.36 36.17 33.56
C GLN A 57 -16.01 37.59 33.08
N TYR A 58 -16.20 37.90 31.80
CA TYR A 58 -16.02 39.26 31.27
C TYR A 58 -17.05 40.24 31.86
N ALA A 59 -18.32 39.80 31.98
CA ALA A 59 -19.36 40.61 32.60
C ALA A 59 -19.08 40.92 34.08
N VAL A 60 -18.54 39.96 34.83
CA VAL A 60 -18.13 40.15 36.24
C VAL A 60 -16.94 41.12 36.36
N ARG A 61 -16.05 41.16 35.35
CA ARG A 61 -14.93 42.12 35.29
C ARG A 61 -15.31 43.51 34.76
N GLY A 62 -16.54 43.70 34.30
CA GLY A 62 -17.00 44.96 33.69
C GLY A 62 -16.39 45.25 32.32
N GLU A 63 -15.87 44.24 31.63
CA GLU A 63 -15.24 44.37 30.32
C GLU A 63 -16.19 43.89 29.20
N ASP A 64 -16.12 44.57 28.05
CA ASP A 64 -16.91 44.19 26.86
C ASP A 64 -16.42 42.88 26.25
N PHE A 65 -17.34 41.94 26.08
CA PHE A 65 -17.03 40.64 25.50
C PHE A 65 -16.78 40.74 23.98
N PRO A 66 -15.61 40.29 23.45
CA PRO A 66 -15.23 40.44 22.04
C PRO A 66 -15.91 39.42 21.11
N SER A 67 -17.24 39.37 21.13
CA SER A 67 -18.10 38.44 20.38
C SER A 67 -17.82 38.41 18.87
N PHE A 68 -17.52 39.56 18.27
CA PHE A 68 -17.24 39.69 16.85
C PHE A 68 -15.92 39.01 16.45
N LYS A 69 -14.85 39.19 17.24
CA LYS A 69 -13.53 38.58 16.97
C LYS A 69 -13.59 37.06 17.02
N LEU A 70 -14.33 36.50 17.98
CA LEU A 70 -14.55 35.06 18.10
C LEU A 70 -15.35 34.48 16.94
N THR A 71 -16.36 35.22 16.47
CA THR A 71 -17.16 34.83 15.29
C THR A 71 -16.30 34.80 14.02
N ILE A 72 -15.47 35.82 13.80
CA ILE A 72 -14.54 35.86 12.67
C ILE A 72 -13.55 34.69 12.74
N PHE A 73 -12.94 34.46 13.90
CA PHE A 73 -11.99 33.37 14.08
C PHE A 73 -12.61 32.00 13.77
N ARG A 74 -13.85 31.75 14.21
CA ARG A 74 -14.60 30.53 13.88
C ARG A 74 -14.82 30.36 12.38
N ILE A 75 -15.15 31.44 11.67
CA ILE A 75 -15.33 31.41 10.21
C ILE A 75 -14.00 31.10 9.52
N MET A 76 -12.91 31.78 9.91
CA MET A 76 -11.58 31.55 9.34
C MET A 76 -11.10 30.12 9.56
N LEU A 77 -11.23 29.58 10.77
CA LEU A 77 -10.85 28.20 11.08
C LEU A 77 -11.65 27.19 10.23
N SER A 78 -12.94 27.45 10.04
CA SER A 78 -13.79 26.60 9.18
C SER A 78 -13.30 26.60 7.74
N VAL A 79 -12.96 27.77 7.18
CA VAL A 79 -12.46 27.88 5.80
C VAL A 79 -11.12 27.17 5.63
N VAL A 80 -10.20 27.37 6.58
CA VAL A 80 -8.87 26.73 6.57
C VAL A 80 -9.00 25.20 6.59
N LEU A 81 -9.85 24.65 7.46
CA LEU A 81 -10.07 23.20 7.54
C LEU A 81 -10.72 22.65 6.25
N THR A 82 -11.63 23.40 5.63
CA THR A 82 -12.25 22.99 4.35
C THR A 82 -11.25 22.95 3.20
N ILE A 83 -10.20 23.78 3.22
CA ILE A 83 -9.18 23.82 2.15
C ILE A 83 -8.05 22.81 2.42
N ILE A 84 -7.54 22.72 3.65
CA ILE A 84 -6.39 21.86 3.97
C ILE A 84 -6.77 20.37 3.92
N TYR A 85 -7.96 20.01 4.39
CA TYR A 85 -8.40 18.63 4.46
C TYR A 85 -8.41 17.88 3.11
N PRO A 86 -8.99 18.41 2.01
CA PRO A 86 -8.97 17.72 0.72
C PRO A 86 -7.55 17.54 0.17
N ILE A 87 -6.64 18.48 0.45
CA ILE A 87 -5.23 18.37 0.07
C ILE A 87 -4.57 17.20 0.82
N MET A 88 -4.79 17.08 2.12
CA MET A 88 -4.26 15.97 2.94
C MET A 88 -4.79 14.61 2.47
N ILE A 89 -6.10 14.50 2.19
CA ILE A 89 -6.67 13.26 1.63
C ILE A 89 -6.06 12.95 0.28
N PHE A 90 -5.93 13.95 -0.60
CA PHE A 90 -5.35 13.75 -1.92
C PHE A 90 -3.92 13.21 -1.84
N ILE A 91 -3.09 13.75 -0.92
CA ILE A 91 -1.74 13.26 -0.68
C ILE A 91 -1.77 11.79 -0.23
N ILE A 92 -2.59 11.45 0.78
CA ILE A 92 -2.69 10.08 1.31
C ILE A 92 -3.17 9.09 0.24
N VAL A 93 -4.18 9.46 -0.55
CA VAL A 93 -4.73 8.62 -1.62
C VAL A 93 -3.70 8.44 -2.73
N LYS A 94 -3.03 9.51 -3.16
CA LYS A 94 -1.98 9.46 -4.17
C LYS A 94 -0.83 8.57 -3.74
N GLU A 95 -0.41 8.65 -2.48
CA GLU A 95 0.64 7.79 -1.93
C GLU A 95 0.24 6.31 -1.94
N LYS A 96 -0.97 5.98 -1.49
CA LYS A 96 -1.48 4.59 -1.53
C LYS A 96 -1.58 4.04 -2.96
N LEU A 97 -2.05 4.85 -3.91
CA LEU A 97 -2.11 4.46 -5.31
C LEU A 97 -0.70 4.25 -5.88
N ASN A 98 0.24 5.13 -5.57
CA ASN A 98 1.63 5.02 -6.03
C ASN A 98 2.32 3.75 -5.48
N ILE A 99 2.09 3.40 -4.21
CA ILE A 99 2.58 2.15 -3.62
C ILE A 99 1.98 0.94 -4.34
N LYS A 100 0.68 0.95 -4.63
CA LYS A 100 0.02 -0.13 -5.37
C LYS A 100 0.59 -0.28 -6.79
N SER A 101 0.72 0.83 -7.53
CA SER A 101 1.31 0.83 -8.88
C SER A 101 2.76 0.36 -8.85
N ARG A 102 3.57 0.77 -7.87
CA ARG A 102 4.95 0.28 -7.72
C ARG A 102 4.98 -1.23 -7.46
N LYS A 103 4.11 -1.77 -6.60
CA LYS A 103 4.01 -3.22 -6.37
C LYS A 103 3.60 -3.97 -7.64
N GLU A 104 2.68 -3.43 -8.43
CA GLU A 104 2.25 -4.04 -9.70
C GLU A 104 3.35 -4.00 -10.77
N ILE A 105 4.09 -2.88 -10.88
CA ILE A 105 5.25 -2.76 -11.77
C ILE A 105 6.34 -3.75 -11.35
N VAL A 106 6.70 -3.78 -10.07
CA VAL A 106 7.70 -4.73 -9.54
C VAL A 106 7.28 -6.19 -9.77
N LYS A 107 5.98 -6.49 -9.70
CA LYS A 107 5.46 -7.83 -10.01
C LYS A 107 5.56 -8.19 -11.49
N GLN A 108 5.46 -7.21 -12.39
CA GLN A 108 5.57 -7.42 -13.84
C GLN A 108 7.02 -7.39 -14.35
N GLU A 109 7.92 -6.68 -13.67
CA GLU A 109 9.36 -6.59 -13.95
C GLU A 109 10.21 -7.57 -13.12
N ILE A 110 9.63 -8.65 -12.56
CA ILE A 110 10.48 -9.70 -11.97
C ILE A 110 11.25 -10.38 -13.11
N ILE A 111 12.41 -9.82 -13.43
CA ILE A 111 13.45 -10.49 -14.21
C ILE A 111 13.92 -11.61 -13.31
N PHE A 112 13.42 -12.82 -13.57
CA PHE A 112 13.93 -14.02 -12.92
C PHE A 112 15.38 -14.19 -13.37
N ASP A 113 16.32 -13.92 -12.48
CA ASP A 113 17.75 -14.16 -12.75
C ASP A 113 18.04 -15.67 -12.79
N SER A 114 17.18 -16.48 -12.16
CA SER A 114 17.27 -17.93 -12.25
C SER A 114 16.90 -18.41 -13.66
N GLN A 115 17.82 -19.16 -14.27
CA GLN A 115 17.53 -19.89 -15.51
C GLN A 115 17.01 -21.29 -15.17
N PRO A 116 16.18 -21.92 -16.03
CA PRO A 116 15.75 -23.31 -15.83
C PRO A 116 16.90 -24.31 -15.67
N SER A 117 18.09 -23.99 -16.18
CA SER A 117 19.34 -24.75 -16.02
C SER A 117 19.89 -24.77 -14.59
N PHE A 118 19.49 -23.82 -13.73
CA PHE A 118 19.95 -23.72 -12.34
C PHE A 118 19.05 -24.50 -11.35
N LEU A 119 17.95 -25.07 -11.85
CA LEU A 119 17.03 -25.90 -11.06
C LEU A 119 17.70 -27.24 -10.76
N LYS A 120 17.86 -27.58 -9.49
CA LYS A 120 18.55 -28.80 -9.06
C LYS A 120 17.58 -29.92 -8.71
N ARG A 121 16.69 -29.64 -7.75
CA ARG A 121 15.86 -30.67 -7.12
C ARG A 121 14.42 -30.19 -6.99
N ARG A 122 13.48 -31.03 -7.41
CA ARG A 122 12.05 -30.81 -7.15
C ARG A 122 11.76 -31.05 -5.68
N ILE A 123 11.01 -30.15 -5.06
CA ILE A 123 10.62 -30.22 -3.65
C ILE A 123 9.11 -30.02 -3.47
N THR A 124 8.58 -30.41 -2.32
CA THR A 124 7.19 -30.09 -1.93
C THR A 124 7.13 -28.79 -1.10
N VAL A 125 5.92 -28.28 -0.88
CA VAL A 125 5.69 -27.09 -0.04
C VAL A 125 6.16 -27.37 1.40
N GLU A 126 5.84 -28.55 1.92
CA GLU A 126 6.18 -28.97 3.28
C GLU A 126 7.69 -29.13 3.45
N GLU A 127 8.37 -29.70 2.45
CA GLU A 127 9.84 -29.79 2.43
C GLU A 127 10.49 -28.40 2.38
N ALA A 128 9.95 -27.50 1.54
CA ALA A 128 10.44 -26.13 1.43
C ALA A 128 10.32 -25.36 2.75
N GLU A 129 9.17 -25.48 3.42
CA GLU A 129 8.93 -24.86 4.72
C GLU A 129 9.85 -25.45 5.79
N GLY A 130 9.95 -26.78 5.85
CA GLY A 130 10.79 -27.49 6.81
C GLY A 130 12.26 -27.11 6.71
N ASN A 131 12.79 -27.02 5.50
CA ASN A 131 14.20 -26.66 5.25
C ASN A 131 14.51 -25.19 5.57
N ASN A 132 13.51 -24.31 5.53
CA ASN A 132 13.70 -22.86 5.67
C ASN A 132 13.08 -22.29 6.96
N MET A 133 12.94 -23.10 8.01
CA MET A 133 12.43 -22.60 9.30
C MET A 133 13.47 -21.73 10.03
N ILE A 134 13.16 -20.45 10.24
CA ILE A 134 14.03 -19.48 10.92
C ILE A 134 13.31 -18.93 12.16
N TYR A 135 14.05 -18.62 13.22
CA TYR A 135 13.50 -17.94 14.40
C TYR A 135 13.51 -16.41 14.17
N VAL A 136 12.34 -15.80 14.20
CA VAL A 136 12.13 -14.35 14.12
C VAL A 136 11.25 -13.94 15.30
N ASP A 137 11.70 -12.97 16.10
CA ASP A 137 10.98 -12.45 17.27
C ASP A 137 10.44 -13.54 18.23
N GLY A 138 11.25 -14.59 18.46
CA GLY A 138 10.91 -15.70 19.36
C GLY A 138 9.92 -16.72 18.77
N LYS A 139 9.52 -16.58 17.49
CA LYS A 139 8.67 -17.53 16.78
C LYS A 139 9.43 -18.23 15.66
N LYS A 140 9.20 -19.53 15.49
CA LYS A 140 9.76 -20.31 14.38
C LYS A 140 8.84 -20.17 13.16
N ILE A 141 9.30 -19.51 12.11
CA ILE A 141 8.52 -19.16 10.92
C ILE A 141 9.29 -19.61 9.67
N ALA A 142 8.61 -20.22 8.70
CA ALA A 142 9.21 -20.57 7.42
C ALA A 142 9.66 -19.31 6.67
N PHE A 143 10.84 -19.34 6.06
CA PHE A 143 11.44 -18.22 5.34
C PHE A 143 11.60 -16.90 6.15
N GLY A 144 11.39 -16.92 7.47
CA GLY A 144 11.55 -15.77 8.35
C GLY A 144 10.78 -14.52 7.89
N TYR A 145 11.52 -13.43 7.61
CA TYR A 145 10.93 -12.18 7.10
C TYR A 145 10.34 -12.30 5.69
N LEU A 146 10.65 -13.37 4.95
CA LEU A 146 10.10 -13.65 3.61
C LEU A 146 8.83 -14.51 3.66
N GLN A 147 8.29 -14.81 4.85
CA GLN A 147 7.06 -15.59 5.01
C GLN A 147 5.89 -15.03 4.20
N ASP A 148 5.72 -13.71 4.17
CA ASP A 148 4.62 -13.08 3.40
C ASP A 148 4.76 -13.39 1.90
N LYS A 149 5.99 -13.32 1.38
CA LYS A 149 6.29 -13.65 -0.02
C LYS A 149 6.07 -15.15 -0.28
N TRP A 150 6.45 -16.02 0.64
CA TRP A 150 6.19 -17.46 0.54
C TRP A 150 4.69 -17.78 0.50
N VAL A 151 3.92 -17.19 1.40
CA VAL A 151 2.46 -17.35 1.43
C VAL A 151 1.80 -16.84 0.14
N GLU A 152 2.31 -15.77 -0.45
CA GLU A 152 1.86 -15.29 -1.76
C GLU A 152 2.16 -16.31 -2.87
N ILE A 153 3.36 -16.90 -2.91
CA ILE A 153 3.71 -17.94 -3.88
C ILE A 153 2.78 -19.15 -3.75
N CYS A 154 2.58 -19.65 -2.53
CA CYS A 154 1.69 -20.78 -2.27
C CYS A 154 0.24 -20.50 -2.70
N LYS A 155 -0.26 -19.26 -2.52
CA LYS A 155 -1.59 -18.86 -2.99
C LYS A 155 -1.70 -18.81 -4.51
N GLU A 156 -0.61 -18.53 -5.22
CA GLU A 156 -0.59 -18.47 -6.68
C GLU A 156 -0.34 -19.84 -7.35
N MET A 157 -0.01 -20.87 -6.57
CA MET A 157 0.19 -22.23 -7.07
C MET A 157 -1.11 -22.78 -7.68
N LYS A 158 -0.96 -23.35 -8.88
CA LYS A 158 -2.02 -24.01 -9.63
C LYS A 158 -1.68 -25.48 -9.81
N LYS A 159 -2.70 -26.29 -10.12
CA LYS A 159 -2.52 -27.70 -10.44
C LYS A 159 -1.57 -27.84 -11.65
N GLY A 160 -0.48 -28.58 -11.47
CA GLY A 160 0.57 -28.77 -12.47
C GLY A 160 1.77 -27.82 -12.35
N ASP A 161 1.78 -26.95 -11.34
CA ASP A 161 3.00 -26.23 -10.97
C ASP A 161 3.91 -27.11 -10.11
N GLU A 162 5.20 -26.82 -10.18
CA GLU A 162 6.25 -27.57 -9.50
C GLU A 162 7.17 -26.60 -8.74
N LEU A 163 7.60 -26.98 -7.55
CA LEU A 163 8.60 -26.23 -6.79
C LEU A 163 9.97 -26.88 -6.97
N TYR A 164 11.00 -26.05 -7.14
CA TYR A 164 12.37 -26.48 -7.30
C TYR A 164 13.30 -25.67 -6.40
N GLU A 165 14.30 -26.33 -5.83
CA GLU A 165 15.48 -25.67 -5.31
C GLU A 165 16.37 -25.26 -6.48
N PHE A 166 16.84 -24.02 -6.46
CA PHE A 166 17.78 -23.50 -7.45
C PHE A 166 19.04 -22.99 -6.76
N ARG A 167 20.17 -23.13 -7.45
CA ARG A 167 21.44 -22.53 -7.04
C ARG A 167 22.21 -22.12 -8.29
N THR A 168 22.70 -20.89 -8.32
CA THR A 168 23.55 -20.40 -9.42
C THR A 168 24.82 -21.24 -9.55
N PRO A 169 25.45 -21.26 -10.74
CA PRO A 169 26.71 -21.95 -10.96
C PRO A 169 27.80 -21.50 -9.98
N ASP A 170 28.74 -22.38 -9.66
CA ASP A 170 29.80 -22.10 -8.68
C ASP A 170 30.65 -20.89 -9.10
N GLU A 171 30.83 -20.63 -10.40
CA GLU A 171 31.57 -19.45 -10.87
C GLU A 171 30.91 -18.12 -10.43
N SER A 172 29.58 -18.11 -10.24
CA SER A 172 28.88 -16.92 -9.73
C SER A 172 29.15 -16.68 -8.24
N TRP A 173 29.41 -17.75 -7.48
CA TRP A 173 29.78 -17.64 -6.06
C TRP A 173 31.20 -17.13 -5.89
N ASP A 174 32.12 -17.54 -6.78
CA ASP A 174 33.51 -17.08 -6.78
C ASP A 174 33.64 -15.55 -6.98
N ILE A 175 32.66 -14.93 -7.66
CA ILE A 175 32.62 -13.48 -7.92
C ILE A 175 31.64 -12.72 -7.01
N LEU A 176 31.13 -13.33 -5.94
CA LEU A 176 30.15 -12.70 -5.02
C LEU A 176 28.86 -12.24 -5.73
N ALA A 177 28.37 -13.07 -6.63
CA ALA A 177 27.08 -12.90 -7.31
C ALA A 177 26.20 -14.17 -7.18
N GLY A 178 26.57 -15.07 -6.26
CA GLY A 178 25.93 -16.36 -6.06
C GLY A 178 24.56 -16.21 -5.40
N ARG A 179 23.57 -16.98 -5.87
CA ARG A 179 22.21 -16.98 -5.33
C ARG A 179 21.67 -18.40 -5.22
N GLU A 180 20.95 -18.66 -4.14
CA GLU A 180 20.27 -19.92 -3.89
C GLU A 180 18.89 -19.67 -3.29
N GLY A 181 17.95 -20.56 -3.58
CA GLY A 181 16.64 -20.54 -2.97
C GLY A 181 15.62 -21.44 -3.64
N VAL A 182 14.35 -21.04 -3.60
CA VAL A 182 13.22 -21.82 -4.09
C VAL A 182 12.52 -21.09 -5.24
N ALA A 183 12.24 -21.81 -6.32
CA ALA A 183 11.55 -21.31 -7.50
C ALA A 183 10.27 -22.10 -7.76
N LEU A 184 9.19 -21.39 -8.09
CA LEU A 184 7.95 -21.97 -8.61
C LEU A 184 8.04 -22.01 -10.14
N VAL A 185 7.82 -23.19 -10.70
CA VAL A 185 7.92 -23.48 -12.12
C VAL A 185 6.57 -23.91 -12.66
N ARG A 186 6.11 -23.24 -13.73
CA ARG A 186 4.87 -23.54 -14.44
C ARG A 186 5.19 -23.81 -15.91
N ARG A 187 4.94 -25.05 -16.37
CA ARG A 187 5.22 -25.47 -17.76
C ARG A 187 6.66 -25.18 -18.20
N GLY A 188 7.63 -25.45 -17.31
CA GLY A 188 9.06 -25.23 -17.57
C GLY A 188 9.53 -23.77 -17.51
N LYS A 189 8.67 -22.83 -17.10
CA LYS A 189 9.04 -21.42 -16.88
C LYS A 189 8.96 -21.06 -15.41
N ILE A 190 9.94 -20.32 -14.92
CA ILE A 190 9.93 -19.79 -13.57
C ILE A 190 8.88 -18.67 -13.50
N VAL A 191 8.00 -18.76 -12.51
CA VAL A 191 6.89 -17.82 -12.29
C VAL A 191 7.01 -17.06 -10.97
N ALA A 192 7.80 -17.58 -10.02
CA ALA A 192 8.15 -16.90 -8.78
C ALA A 192 9.48 -17.47 -8.25
N GLU A 193 10.26 -16.65 -7.54
CA GLU A 193 11.47 -17.11 -6.85
C GLU A 193 11.62 -16.42 -5.49
N ILE A 194 12.15 -17.16 -4.51
CA ILE A 194 12.59 -16.68 -3.21
C ILE A 194 14.06 -17.02 -3.08
N ILE A 195 14.89 -16.00 -2.92
CA ILE A 195 16.31 -16.15 -2.62
C ILE A 195 16.43 -16.31 -1.11
N THR A 196 17.05 -17.39 -0.67
CA THR A 196 17.33 -17.69 0.74
C THR A 196 18.77 -17.36 1.10
N ILE A 197 19.69 -17.50 0.15
CA ILE A 197 21.11 -17.20 0.33
C ILE A 197 21.60 -16.36 -0.85
N MET A 198 22.37 -15.32 -0.53
CA MET A 198 23.12 -14.52 -1.48
C MET A 198 24.56 -14.39 -0.98
N SER A 199 25.51 -14.35 -1.90
CA SER A 199 26.92 -14.04 -1.62
C SER A 199 27.34 -12.79 -2.37
#